data_AF-A0A177P3C9-F1
#
_entry.id   AF-A0A177P3C9-F1
#
_cell.length_a   1.000
_cell.length_b   1.000
_cell.length_c   1.000
_cell.angle_alpha   90.00
_cell.angle_beta   90.00
_cell.angle_gamma   90.00
#
_symmetry.space_group_name_H-M   'P 1'
#
loop_
_entity.id
_entity.type
_entity.pdbx_description
1 polymer ?
#
loop_
_entity_poly.entity_id
_entity_poly.type
_entity_poly.pdbx_seq_one_letter_code
_entity_poly.pdbx_strand_id
1 'polypeptide(L)'
;MTTIAAWIRPLLRFGYCAEAGAAILFFGSLAHSPDLHDAGVAALAELIEQGYRVPSENDPVRVFPTLTNGQFSASHAGGWRPGAIYLRQQPQGGLDAAVYLRHELFHEASHRSCGGLWPTWIEEAAAMRFSGELSNVDAPSQLNAAELEALAADIRSGNQLSAKARSLLGRLAVTADWPARACGAPPQWQSWLGSNASAGAGYLLMNLISGRILDQGGDSQTALPPGSLLKIPYAAALRNANPEVLTTELATSDTYKLLQRRAQFQPDLYRRFLPEASRPGPPTAQIDDQGWRVFLGERDTDGRFPIVADLPELALTMRAAMLSQPSYFQGLAQNGSLPGSTLAARPDSELAILRRLQAMAKTGTVSSADGQAEIGHLMVAWPAGHPVYLAVFRQRGVNGAGVLAYASPRLQRWQQQYPAEFAAVRVRLLSATERNSWQADADCPELNGPAGRFSRCGSFTLVSSARGSRSVRLIAGLLNDVGE
;
A
#
# COMPACT_ATOMS: atom_id res chain seq x y z
N MET A 1 -42.20 -8.08 -51.86
CA MET A 1 -42.14 -9.01 -50.71
C MET A 1 -40.67 -9.34 -50.44
N THR A 2 -40.10 -8.64 -49.45
CA THR A 2 -39.13 -9.10 -48.42
C THR A 2 -38.24 -10.30 -48.76
N THR A 3 -36.96 -10.08 -49.11
CA THR A 3 -35.75 -9.99 -48.24
C THR A 3 -35.20 -11.33 -47.77
N ILE A 4 -34.10 -11.78 -48.38
CA ILE A 4 -33.01 -12.48 -47.69
C ILE A 4 -31.69 -12.07 -48.38
N ALA A 5 -30.99 -11.10 -47.79
CA ALA A 5 -29.57 -10.92 -47.96
C ALA A 5 -29.02 -10.28 -46.68
N ALA A 6 -27.98 -10.90 -46.12
CA ALA A 6 -26.92 -10.35 -45.27
C ALA A 6 -26.62 -11.25 -44.06
N TRP A 7 -25.85 -12.31 -44.33
CA TRP A 7 -24.76 -12.66 -43.42
C TRP A 7 -23.71 -11.54 -43.49
N ILE A 8 -22.99 -11.32 -42.38
CA ILE A 8 -21.92 -10.34 -42.10
C ILE A 8 -22.41 -9.01 -41.47
N ARG A 9 -22.44 -8.98 -40.12
CA ARG A 9 -21.80 -7.96 -39.26
C ARG A 9 -22.11 -8.19 -37.76
N PRO A 10 -21.18 -8.73 -36.96
CA PRO A 10 -21.11 -8.47 -35.54
C PRO A 10 -20.19 -7.25 -35.34
N LEU A 11 -20.70 -6.02 -35.51
CA LEU A 11 -19.86 -4.82 -35.42
C LEU A 11 -20.48 -3.63 -34.67
N LEU A 12 -21.60 -3.79 -33.95
CA LEU A 12 -22.30 -2.64 -33.35
C LEU A 12 -22.76 -2.83 -31.89
N ARG A 13 -22.14 -3.73 -31.11
CA ARG A 13 -22.44 -3.86 -29.67
C ARG A 13 -21.42 -3.23 -28.71
N PHE A 14 -20.26 -2.78 -29.19
CA PHE A 14 -19.27 -2.09 -28.35
C PHE A 14 -19.51 -0.58 -28.21
N GLY A 15 -20.12 0.08 -29.22
CA GLY A 15 -20.34 1.53 -29.21
C GLY A 15 -21.32 2.01 -28.14
N TYR A 16 -22.45 1.32 -27.99
CA TYR A 16 -23.52 1.73 -27.06
C TYR A 16 -23.15 1.57 -25.58
N CYS A 17 -22.30 0.60 -25.22
CA CYS A 17 -21.82 0.45 -23.85
C CYS A 17 -20.71 1.44 -23.49
N ALA A 18 -19.92 1.91 -24.48
CA ALA A 18 -18.90 2.94 -24.27
C ALA A 18 -19.53 4.32 -24.10
N GLU A 19 -20.58 4.67 -24.86
CA GLU A 19 -21.30 5.96 -24.74
C GLU A 19 -22.05 6.10 -23.40
N ALA A 20 -22.72 5.06 -22.94
CA ALA A 20 -23.45 5.09 -21.68
C ALA A 20 -22.49 5.05 -20.46
N GLY A 21 -21.36 4.33 -20.59
CA GLY A 21 -20.21 4.44 -19.70
C GLY A 21 -19.65 5.86 -19.63
N ALA A 22 -19.30 6.47 -20.76
CA ALA A 22 -18.78 7.83 -20.85
C ALA A 22 -19.74 8.87 -20.23
N ALA A 23 -21.04 8.77 -20.50
CA ALA A 23 -22.04 9.65 -19.92
C ALA A 23 -21.99 9.60 -18.38
N ILE A 24 -21.90 8.40 -17.79
CA ILE A 24 -21.81 8.17 -16.34
C ILE A 24 -20.46 8.63 -15.74
N LEU A 25 -19.38 8.62 -16.51
CA LEU A 25 -18.05 9.15 -16.11
C LEU A 25 -17.98 10.68 -16.05
N PHE A 26 -18.82 11.36 -16.83
CA PHE A 26 -18.83 12.82 -16.95
C PHE A 26 -20.02 13.51 -16.27
N PHE A 27 -20.87 12.75 -15.57
CA PHE A 27 -22.05 13.31 -14.92
C PHE A 27 -21.70 14.22 -13.74
N GLY A 28 -21.97 15.51 -13.97
CA GLY A 28 -21.99 16.57 -12.96
C GLY A 28 -21.54 17.92 -13.50
N SER A 29 -20.65 17.97 -14.50
CA SER A 29 -19.99 19.25 -14.80
C SER A 29 -19.19 19.38 -16.11
N LEU A 30 -18.94 18.32 -16.89
CA LEU A 30 -18.42 18.44 -18.28
C LEU A 30 -19.52 18.64 -19.33
N ALA A 31 -20.79 18.61 -18.94
CA ALA A 31 -21.93 18.91 -19.82
C ALA A 31 -21.84 20.30 -20.49
N HIS A 32 -20.99 21.20 -19.97
CA HIS A 32 -20.73 22.54 -20.51
C HIS A 32 -19.39 22.67 -21.25
N SER A 33 -18.65 21.58 -21.48
CA SER A 33 -17.39 21.57 -22.25
C SER A 33 -17.34 20.33 -23.16
N PRO A 34 -17.95 20.39 -24.35
CA PRO A 34 -17.97 19.30 -25.32
C PRO A 34 -16.56 18.81 -25.71
N ASP A 35 -15.61 19.72 -25.86
CA ASP A 35 -14.24 19.38 -26.26
C ASP A 35 -13.52 18.51 -25.21
N LEU A 36 -13.72 18.79 -23.92
CA LEU A 36 -13.15 17.98 -22.83
C LEU A 36 -13.85 16.62 -22.71
N HIS A 37 -15.15 16.58 -22.96
CA HIS A 37 -15.89 15.33 -23.02
C HIS A 37 -15.34 14.43 -24.14
N ASP A 38 -15.20 14.97 -25.36
CA ASP A 38 -14.74 14.21 -26.51
C ASP A 38 -13.28 13.74 -26.36
N ALA A 39 -12.42 14.60 -25.81
CA ALA A 39 -11.04 14.23 -25.47
C ALA A 39 -11.00 13.08 -24.43
N GLY A 40 -11.88 13.12 -23.44
CA GLY A 40 -11.99 12.08 -22.43
C GLY A 40 -12.52 10.75 -23.00
N VAL A 41 -13.54 10.79 -23.86
CA VAL A 41 -14.05 9.59 -24.55
C VAL A 41 -12.99 8.96 -25.44
N ALA A 42 -12.29 9.76 -26.25
CA ALA A 42 -11.20 9.28 -27.10
C ALA A 42 -10.10 8.62 -26.28
N ALA A 43 -9.70 9.24 -25.16
CA ALA A 43 -8.68 8.70 -24.26
C ALA A 43 -9.08 7.33 -23.68
N LEU A 44 -10.34 7.17 -23.26
CA LEU A 44 -10.83 5.89 -22.76
C LEU A 44 -10.83 4.81 -23.84
N ALA A 45 -11.20 5.14 -25.08
CA ALA A 45 -11.15 4.22 -26.20
C ALA A 45 -9.70 3.75 -26.47
N GLU A 46 -8.75 4.68 -26.52
CA GLU A 46 -7.31 4.37 -26.68
C GLU A 46 -6.79 3.45 -25.56
N LEU A 47 -7.19 3.70 -24.31
CA LEU A 47 -6.80 2.87 -23.16
C LEU A 47 -7.39 1.46 -23.26
N ILE A 48 -8.64 1.31 -23.70
CA ILE A 48 -9.25 0.00 -23.96
C ILE A 48 -8.46 -0.75 -25.04
N GLU A 49 -8.11 -0.09 -26.14
CA GLU A 49 -7.33 -0.70 -27.24
C GLU A 49 -5.95 -1.18 -26.77
N GLN A 50 -5.33 -0.45 -25.83
CA GLN A 50 -4.08 -0.84 -25.17
C GLN A 50 -4.24 -1.93 -24.10
N GLY A 51 -5.48 -2.40 -23.87
CA GLY A 51 -5.80 -3.47 -22.94
C GLY A 51 -5.97 -3.05 -21.48
N TYR A 52 -6.12 -1.75 -21.21
CA TYR A 52 -6.44 -1.27 -19.86
C TYR A 52 -7.92 -1.48 -19.54
N ARG A 53 -8.19 -1.84 -18.29
CA ARG A 53 -9.50 -1.73 -17.65
C ARG A 53 -9.79 -0.26 -17.38
N VAL A 54 -10.81 0.25 -18.05
CA VAL A 54 -11.29 1.62 -17.86
C VAL A 54 -12.51 1.68 -16.93
N PRO A 55 -12.81 2.85 -16.36
CA PRO A 55 -14.04 3.07 -15.61
C PRO A 55 -15.32 2.66 -16.38
N SER A 56 -16.36 2.23 -15.66
CA SER A 56 -17.63 1.76 -16.23
C SER A 56 -18.84 2.29 -15.45
N GLU A 57 -20.05 2.04 -15.93
CA GLU A 57 -21.29 2.43 -15.24
C GLU A 57 -21.39 1.89 -13.81
N ASN A 58 -20.87 0.68 -13.58
CA ASN A 58 -20.92 0.00 -12.28
C ASN A 58 -19.77 0.44 -11.35
N ASP A 59 -18.77 1.16 -11.86
CA ASP A 59 -17.62 1.66 -11.12
C ASP A 59 -17.08 2.94 -11.79
N PRO A 60 -17.79 4.08 -11.66
CA PRO A 60 -17.49 5.29 -12.42
C PRO A 60 -16.40 6.16 -11.79
N VAL A 61 -15.69 6.92 -12.63
CA VAL A 61 -14.86 8.07 -12.23
C VAL A 61 -15.70 9.34 -12.25
N ARG A 62 -15.42 10.31 -11.37
CA ARG A 62 -16.08 11.62 -11.32
C ARG A 62 -15.09 12.70 -11.72
N VAL A 63 -15.36 13.42 -12.79
CA VAL A 63 -14.53 14.55 -13.21
C VAL A 63 -15.11 15.88 -12.71
N PHE A 64 -14.34 16.61 -11.92
CA PHE A 64 -14.66 17.92 -11.38
C PHE A 64 -13.89 19.02 -12.15
N PRO A 65 -14.55 19.80 -13.02
CA PRO A 65 -13.95 20.78 -13.91
C PRO A 65 -13.99 22.20 -13.33
N THR A 66 -14.36 22.40 -12.07
CA THR A 66 -14.08 23.67 -11.39
C THR A 66 -12.58 23.88 -11.44
N LEU A 67 -12.15 24.69 -12.41
CA LEU A 67 -10.80 25.19 -12.59
C LEU A 67 -10.45 25.93 -11.30
N THR A 68 -9.79 25.24 -10.36
CA THR A 68 -9.43 25.87 -9.11
C THR A 68 -8.15 26.66 -9.31
N ASN A 69 -8.17 27.95 -8.96
CA ASN A 69 -6.98 28.80 -8.89
C ASN A 69 -5.97 28.39 -7.79
N GLY A 70 -6.29 27.38 -6.98
CA GLY A 70 -5.46 26.92 -5.87
C GLY A 70 -4.48 25.83 -6.26
N GLN A 71 -3.32 25.78 -5.61
CA GLN A 71 -2.55 24.55 -5.51
C GLN A 71 -3.44 23.52 -4.82
N PHE A 72 -3.88 22.49 -5.54
CA PHE A 72 -4.53 21.33 -4.92
C PHE A 72 -3.51 20.71 -3.96
N SER A 73 -3.70 20.95 -2.67
CA SER A 73 -3.03 20.17 -1.66
C SER A 73 -3.58 18.75 -1.75
N ALA A 74 -2.73 17.77 -1.48
CA ALA A 74 -3.16 16.40 -1.25
C ALA A 74 -4.05 16.27 0.02
N SER A 75 -4.72 17.33 0.48
CA SER A 75 -5.64 17.36 1.61
C SER A 75 -7.07 17.79 1.23
N HIS A 76 -7.34 18.11 -0.05
CA HIS A 76 -8.73 18.18 -0.53
C HIS A 76 -9.30 16.75 -0.65
N ALA A 77 -10.55 16.56 -0.20
CA ALA A 77 -11.24 15.26 -0.11
C ALA A 77 -11.31 14.42 -1.40
N GLY A 78 -10.84 15.00 -2.51
CA GLY A 78 -10.79 14.44 -3.84
C GLY A 78 -9.47 13.83 -4.29
N GLY A 79 -8.33 14.21 -3.71
CA GLY A 79 -7.00 13.73 -4.14
C GLY A 79 -6.66 12.29 -3.71
N TRP A 80 -7.58 11.62 -3.01
CA TRP A 80 -7.37 10.35 -2.29
C TRP A 80 -8.36 9.26 -2.68
N ARG A 81 -9.27 9.54 -3.62
CA ARG A 81 -10.30 8.60 -4.02
C ARG A 81 -10.02 8.12 -5.44
N PRO A 82 -9.75 6.82 -5.65
CA PRO A 82 -10.03 6.20 -6.94
C PRO A 82 -11.43 6.62 -7.37
N GLY A 83 -11.59 7.06 -8.61
CA GLY A 83 -12.88 7.55 -9.07
C GLY A 83 -13.12 9.07 -8.95
N ALA A 84 -12.09 9.93 -8.77
CA ALA A 84 -12.26 11.38 -8.85
C ALA A 84 -11.08 12.12 -9.51
N ILE A 85 -11.33 12.91 -10.56
CA ILE A 85 -10.35 13.72 -11.30
C ILE A 85 -10.70 15.20 -11.14
N TYR A 86 -9.73 16.06 -10.78
CA TYR A 86 -9.94 17.50 -10.59
C TYR A 86 -9.13 18.29 -11.61
N LEU A 87 -9.79 18.95 -12.56
CA LEU A 87 -9.08 19.72 -13.58
C LEU A 87 -8.52 21.03 -13.00
N ARG A 88 -7.28 21.34 -13.36
CA ARG A 88 -6.58 22.56 -12.91
C ARG A 88 -6.73 23.67 -13.94
N GLN A 89 -6.83 24.92 -13.47
CA GLN A 89 -6.88 26.09 -14.35
C GLN A 89 -5.57 26.31 -15.10
N GLN A 90 -4.44 25.93 -14.50
CA GLN A 90 -3.10 25.98 -15.07
C GLN A 90 -2.36 24.69 -14.65
N PRO A 91 -2.45 23.60 -15.42
CA PRO A 91 -1.67 22.40 -15.14
C PRO A 91 -0.17 22.74 -15.25
N GLN A 92 0.67 22.02 -14.50
CA GLN A 92 2.12 22.22 -14.54
C GLN A 92 2.59 22.12 -16.00
N GLY A 93 3.33 23.14 -16.47
CA GLY A 93 3.80 23.21 -17.86
C GLY A 93 2.91 24.01 -18.81
N GLY A 94 1.77 24.57 -18.36
CA GLY A 94 0.92 25.43 -19.20
C GLY A 94 0.14 24.69 -20.29
N LEU A 95 -0.02 23.37 -20.13
CA LEU A 95 -0.74 22.50 -21.06
C LEU A 95 -2.26 22.72 -20.99
N ASP A 96 -2.96 22.27 -22.03
CA ASP A 96 -4.42 22.29 -22.06
C ASP A 96 -5.03 21.34 -21.01
N ALA A 97 -6.21 21.69 -20.50
CA ALA A 97 -7.03 20.86 -19.63
C ALA A 97 -7.36 19.49 -20.25
N ALA A 98 -7.41 19.37 -21.60
CA ALA A 98 -7.59 18.07 -22.25
C ALA A 98 -6.37 17.15 -22.06
N VAL A 99 -5.15 17.67 -22.22
CA VAL A 99 -3.91 16.92 -21.95
C VAL A 99 -3.88 16.47 -20.50
N TYR A 100 -4.23 17.37 -19.58
CA TYR A 100 -4.30 17.04 -18.16
C TYR A 100 -5.36 15.98 -17.85
N LEU A 101 -6.55 16.06 -18.46
CA LEU A 101 -7.59 15.03 -18.32
C LEU A 101 -7.09 13.67 -18.81
N ARG A 102 -6.43 13.62 -19.97
CA ARG A 102 -5.85 12.37 -20.50
C ARG A 102 -4.81 11.79 -19.54
N HIS A 103 -3.96 12.63 -18.96
CA HIS A 103 -2.95 12.24 -17.97
C HIS A 103 -3.58 11.57 -16.75
N GLU A 104 -4.60 12.20 -16.16
CA GLU A 104 -5.27 11.68 -14.96
C GLU A 104 -6.13 10.43 -15.27
N LEU A 105 -6.74 10.35 -16.46
CA LEU A 105 -7.43 9.14 -16.92
C LEU A 105 -6.48 7.95 -17.07
N PHE A 106 -5.23 8.19 -17.47
CA PHE A 106 -4.21 7.14 -17.51
C PHE A 106 -3.93 6.60 -16.11
N HIS A 107 -3.74 7.47 -15.11
CA HIS A 107 -3.53 7.04 -13.72
C HIS A 107 -4.69 6.17 -13.21
N GLU A 108 -5.94 6.56 -13.47
CA GLU A 108 -7.12 5.79 -13.08
C GLU A 108 -7.15 4.41 -13.78
N ALA A 109 -6.89 4.36 -15.10
CA ALA A 109 -6.86 3.12 -15.85
C ALA A 109 -5.69 2.20 -15.43
N SER A 110 -4.52 2.77 -15.17
CA SER A 110 -3.36 2.09 -14.61
C SER A 110 -3.67 1.51 -13.23
N HIS A 111 -4.31 2.27 -12.34
CA HIS A 111 -4.72 1.79 -11.03
C HIS A 111 -5.63 0.55 -11.13
N ARG A 112 -6.63 0.59 -12.01
CA ARG A 112 -7.61 -0.50 -12.22
C ARG A 112 -7.03 -1.73 -12.91
N SER A 113 -6.01 -1.55 -13.75
CA SER A 113 -5.43 -2.62 -14.57
C SER A 113 -4.19 -3.23 -13.94
N CYS A 114 -3.31 -2.38 -13.42
CA CYS A 114 -1.98 -2.73 -12.97
C CYS A 114 -1.90 -2.96 -11.46
N GLY A 115 -2.92 -2.57 -10.68
CA GLY A 115 -2.98 -2.86 -9.24
C GLY A 115 -1.78 -2.33 -8.44
N GLY A 116 -1.15 -1.26 -8.90
CA GLY A 116 0.06 -0.69 -8.26
C GLY A 116 1.37 -1.44 -8.54
N LEU A 117 1.39 -2.40 -9.48
CA LEU A 117 2.60 -3.11 -9.91
C LEU A 117 3.66 -2.17 -10.50
N TRP A 118 3.24 -1.02 -11.03
CA TRP A 118 4.15 -0.01 -11.50
C TRP A 118 4.67 0.87 -10.35
N PRO A 119 5.99 1.08 -10.29
CA PRO A 119 6.55 2.21 -9.59
C PRO A 119 5.90 3.51 -10.07
N THR A 120 5.60 4.42 -9.15
CA THR A 120 4.91 5.69 -9.45
C THR A 120 5.58 6.52 -10.54
N TRP A 121 6.91 6.47 -10.65
CA TRP A 121 7.64 7.19 -11.71
C TRP A 121 7.49 6.53 -13.10
N ILE A 122 7.31 5.21 -13.17
CA ILE A 122 7.01 4.51 -14.44
C ILE A 122 5.60 4.88 -14.89
N GLU A 123 4.66 4.84 -13.95
CA GLU A 123 3.29 5.26 -14.19
C GLU A 123 3.21 6.71 -14.66
N GLU A 124 3.92 7.62 -13.97
CA GLU A 124 4.01 9.02 -14.36
C GLU A 124 4.56 9.18 -15.78
N ALA A 125 5.62 8.46 -16.12
CA ALA A 125 6.23 8.54 -17.44
C ALA A 125 5.34 7.97 -18.56
N ALA A 126 4.57 6.93 -18.26
CA ALA A 126 3.55 6.42 -19.16
C ALA A 126 2.41 7.42 -19.35
N ALA A 127 1.96 8.05 -18.26
CA ALA A 127 0.94 9.09 -18.30
C ALA A 127 1.39 10.31 -19.12
N MET A 128 2.62 10.79 -18.93
CA MET A 128 3.21 11.88 -19.73
C MET A 128 3.23 11.52 -21.23
N ARG A 129 3.58 10.28 -21.59
CA ARG A 129 3.59 9.83 -22.98
C ARG A 129 2.19 9.71 -23.57
N PHE A 130 1.25 9.14 -22.82
CA PHE A 130 -0.13 8.93 -23.26
C PHE A 130 -0.91 10.24 -23.42
N SER A 131 -0.70 11.18 -22.51
CA SER A 131 -1.48 12.41 -22.41
C SER A 131 -1.25 13.38 -23.57
N GLY A 132 -0.10 13.29 -24.23
CA GLY A 132 0.37 14.27 -25.19
C GLY A 132 1.24 15.37 -24.56
N GLU A 133 1.53 15.32 -23.26
CA GLU A 133 2.46 16.24 -22.57
C GLU A 133 3.83 16.30 -23.26
N LEU A 134 4.24 15.20 -23.90
CA LEU A 134 5.54 15.07 -24.56
C LEU A 134 5.54 15.43 -26.06
N SER A 135 4.45 16.01 -26.61
CA SER A 135 4.33 16.26 -28.06
C SER A 135 5.40 17.19 -28.64
N ASN A 136 5.94 18.09 -27.81
CA ASN A 136 7.00 19.04 -28.17
C ASN A 136 8.34 18.73 -27.48
N VAL A 137 8.48 17.52 -26.93
CA VAL A 137 9.70 17.09 -26.24
C VAL A 137 10.55 16.27 -27.19
N ASP A 138 11.75 16.76 -27.49
CA ASP A 138 12.69 16.03 -28.32
C ASP A 138 13.30 14.84 -27.58
N ALA A 139 13.51 13.75 -28.31
CA ALA A 139 14.33 12.64 -27.84
C ALA A 139 15.76 13.14 -27.53
N PRO A 140 16.37 12.74 -26.41
CA PRO A 140 17.76 13.07 -26.11
C PRO A 140 18.68 12.55 -27.20
N SER A 141 19.49 13.45 -27.76
CA SER A 141 20.52 13.10 -28.76
C SER A 141 21.58 12.14 -28.21
N GLN A 142 21.84 12.20 -26.90
CA GLN A 142 22.69 11.26 -26.18
C GLN A 142 22.24 11.13 -24.72
N LEU A 143 22.33 9.91 -24.17
CA LEU A 143 22.09 9.67 -22.76
C LEU A 143 23.35 9.96 -21.94
N ASN A 144 23.24 10.90 -20.99
CA ASN A 144 24.33 11.24 -20.08
C ASN A 144 24.26 10.38 -18.80
N ALA A 145 25.31 9.62 -18.52
CA ALA A 145 25.39 8.73 -17.36
C ALA A 145 25.20 9.46 -16.01
N ALA A 146 25.70 10.67 -15.87
CA ALA A 146 25.55 11.45 -14.63
C ALA A 146 24.09 11.93 -14.44
N GLU A 147 23.39 12.25 -15.52
CA GLU A 147 21.98 12.62 -15.47
C GLU A 147 21.08 11.42 -15.16
N LEU A 148 21.40 10.26 -15.74
CA LEU A 148 20.73 8.98 -15.45
C LEU A 148 20.92 8.57 -13.99
N GLU A 149 22.14 8.68 -13.45
CA GLU A 149 22.40 8.34 -12.04
C GLU A 149 21.69 9.31 -11.08
N ALA A 150 21.64 10.61 -11.42
CA ALA A 150 20.88 11.58 -10.64
C ALA A 150 19.37 11.28 -10.65
N LEU A 151 18.80 10.93 -11.81
CA LEU A 151 17.40 10.51 -11.89
C LEU A 151 17.16 9.20 -11.13
N ALA A 152 18.05 8.22 -11.24
CA ALA A 152 17.95 6.99 -10.47
C ALA A 152 18.01 7.25 -8.95
N ALA A 153 18.86 8.18 -8.50
CA ALA A 153 18.90 8.61 -7.10
C ALA A 153 17.61 9.29 -6.65
N ASP A 154 17.06 10.21 -7.45
CA ASP A 154 15.77 10.87 -7.19
C ASP A 154 14.64 9.82 -7.09
N ILE A 155 14.59 8.89 -8.03
CA ILE A 155 13.61 7.79 -8.03
C ILE A 155 13.75 6.94 -6.76
N ARG A 156 14.97 6.51 -6.41
CA ARG A 156 15.24 5.68 -5.21
C ARG A 156 14.85 6.40 -3.92
N SER A 157 14.96 7.73 -3.88
CA SER A 157 14.55 8.54 -2.73
C SER A 157 13.03 8.50 -2.48
N GLY A 158 12.23 8.22 -3.52
CA GLY A 158 10.77 8.17 -3.41
C GLY A 158 10.09 9.52 -3.16
N ASN A 159 10.84 10.63 -3.28
CA ASN A 159 10.32 11.99 -3.25
C ASN A 159 9.54 12.32 -4.54
N GLN A 160 8.81 13.45 -4.53
CA GLN A 160 8.33 14.04 -5.77
C GLN A 160 9.54 14.35 -6.66
N LEU A 161 9.50 13.91 -7.93
CA LEU A 161 10.60 14.15 -8.86
C LEU A 161 10.86 15.65 -8.98
N SER A 162 12.14 16.03 -8.90
CA SER A 162 12.55 17.40 -9.19
C SER A 162 12.14 17.78 -10.63
N ALA A 163 11.96 19.06 -10.92
CA ALA A 163 11.60 19.51 -12.27
C ALA A 163 12.61 19.00 -13.33
N LYS A 164 13.90 18.95 -12.96
CA LYS A 164 14.97 18.39 -13.80
C LYS A 164 14.82 16.88 -14.00
N ALA A 165 14.53 16.13 -12.93
CA ALA A 165 14.29 14.68 -13.02
C ALA A 165 13.03 14.36 -13.82
N ARG A 166 11.92 15.09 -13.63
CA ARG A 166 10.69 14.94 -14.44
C ARG A 166 10.97 15.22 -15.91
N SER A 167 11.71 16.30 -16.22
CA SER A 167 12.08 16.63 -17.60
C SER A 167 12.93 15.55 -18.26
N LEU A 168 13.95 15.02 -17.56
CA LEU A 168 14.72 13.89 -18.07
C LEU A 168 13.85 12.64 -18.24
N LEU A 169 12.97 12.35 -17.28
CA LEU A 169 12.06 11.22 -17.37
C LEU A 169 11.13 11.31 -18.59
N GLY A 170 10.60 12.50 -18.89
CA GLY A 170 9.82 12.75 -20.11
C GLY A 170 10.64 12.50 -21.39
N ARG A 171 11.87 13.01 -21.45
CA ARG A 171 12.81 12.75 -22.55
C ARG A 171 13.07 11.25 -22.75
N LEU A 172 13.27 10.50 -21.66
CA LEU A 172 13.43 9.04 -21.72
C LEU A 172 12.15 8.34 -22.19
N ALA A 173 10.98 8.81 -21.78
CA ALA A 173 9.68 8.26 -22.17
C ALA A 173 9.40 8.40 -23.66
N VAL A 174 9.88 9.45 -24.31
CA VAL A 174 9.81 9.63 -25.78
C VAL A 174 10.64 8.56 -26.50
N THR A 175 11.88 8.32 -26.06
CA THR A 175 12.82 7.38 -26.72
C THR A 175 12.55 5.91 -26.43
N ALA A 176 11.73 5.61 -25.42
CA ALA A 176 11.54 4.25 -24.98
C ALA A 176 10.59 3.44 -25.88
N ASP A 177 10.87 2.15 -26.02
CA ASP A 177 10.01 1.17 -26.67
C ASP A 177 9.01 0.62 -25.66
N TRP A 178 7.84 1.26 -25.61
CA TRP A 178 6.78 0.85 -24.71
C TRP A 178 6.13 -0.45 -25.20
N PRO A 179 5.99 -1.45 -24.33
CA PRO A 179 5.27 -2.68 -24.66
C PRO A 179 3.83 -2.39 -25.07
N ALA A 180 3.32 -3.13 -26.06
CA ALA A 180 1.93 -3.04 -26.49
C ALA A 180 0.92 -3.57 -25.46
N ARG A 181 1.40 -4.32 -24.45
CA ARG A 181 0.57 -4.82 -23.35
C ARG A 181 0.43 -3.75 -22.27
N ALA A 182 -0.78 -3.58 -21.73
CA ALA A 182 -1.01 -2.80 -20.52
C ALA A 182 -0.04 -3.23 -19.41
N CYS A 183 0.41 -2.26 -18.61
CA CYS A 183 1.30 -2.47 -17.47
C CYS A 183 2.70 -3.03 -17.82
N GLY A 184 3.16 -2.95 -19.07
CA GLY A 184 4.54 -3.25 -19.44
C GLY A 184 5.46 -2.04 -19.34
N ALA A 185 6.55 -2.13 -18.57
CA ALA A 185 7.61 -1.11 -18.59
C ALA A 185 8.56 -1.33 -19.78
N PRO A 186 9.15 -0.27 -20.36
CA PRO A 186 10.14 -0.40 -21.43
C PRO A 186 11.37 -1.21 -20.97
N PRO A 187 11.78 -2.26 -21.71
CA PRO A 187 12.86 -3.14 -21.28
C PRO A 187 14.21 -2.41 -21.17
N GLN A 188 14.46 -1.41 -22.02
CA GLN A 188 15.69 -0.59 -21.96
C GLN A 188 15.81 0.26 -20.70
N TRP A 189 14.73 0.53 -19.96
CA TRP A 189 14.83 1.35 -18.76
C TRP A 189 15.64 0.68 -17.65
N GLN A 190 15.65 -0.64 -17.64
CA GLN A 190 16.50 -1.40 -16.72
C GLN A 190 17.99 -1.16 -16.98
N SER A 191 18.41 -1.00 -18.23
CA SER A 191 19.81 -0.69 -18.56
C SER A 191 20.14 0.79 -18.35
N TRP A 192 19.17 1.69 -18.51
CA TRP A 192 19.37 3.13 -18.33
C TRP A 192 19.38 3.58 -16.87
N LEU A 193 18.50 3.01 -16.04
CA LEU A 193 18.28 3.42 -14.65
C LEU A 193 18.71 2.36 -13.63
N GLY A 194 19.22 1.23 -14.12
CA GLY A 194 19.60 0.07 -13.34
C GLY A 194 18.42 -0.84 -12.98
N SER A 195 18.72 -2.12 -12.72
CA SER A 195 17.77 -3.13 -12.22
C SER A 195 17.05 -2.75 -10.93
N ASN A 196 17.50 -1.70 -10.25
CA ASN A 196 17.12 -1.31 -8.90
C ASN A 196 16.43 0.06 -8.82
N ALA A 197 16.06 0.69 -9.95
CA ALA A 197 15.40 1.99 -9.90
C ALA A 197 14.13 1.94 -9.02
N SER A 198 13.43 0.81 -9.02
CA SER A 198 12.25 0.59 -8.14
C SER A 198 11.83 -0.87 -8.01
N ALA A 199 12.57 -1.81 -8.62
CA ALA A 199 12.32 -3.23 -8.43
C ALA A 199 12.60 -3.61 -6.97
N GLY A 200 11.59 -4.08 -6.27
CA GLY A 200 11.72 -4.58 -4.90
C GLY A 200 11.54 -3.55 -3.79
N ALA A 201 11.04 -2.35 -4.09
CA ALA A 201 10.49 -1.45 -3.08
C ALA A 201 8.97 -1.45 -3.12
N GLY A 202 8.33 -1.46 -1.96
CA GLY A 202 6.87 -1.44 -1.86
C GLY A 202 6.42 -0.90 -0.52
N TYR A 203 5.17 -0.46 -0.47
CA TYR A 203 4.54 -0.01 0.76
C TYR A 203 3.06 -0.36 0.79
N LEU A 204 2.53 -0.45 2.00
CA LEU A 204 1.12 -0.62 2.27
C LEU A 204 0.78 0.15 3.54
N LEU A 205 -0.27 0.98 3.47
CA LEU A 205 -0.92 1.62 4.60
C LEU A 205 -2.27 0.96 4.84
N MET A 206 -2.51 0.55 6.07
CA MET A 206 -3.73 -0.10 6.52
C MET A 206 -4.30 0.63 7.73
N ASN A 207 -5.62 0.68 7.82
CA ASN A 207 -6.26 0.97 9.10
C ASN A 207 -6.11 -0.25 10.02
N LEU A 208 -5.34 -0.12 11.10
CA LEU A 208 -5.04 -1.21 12.04
C LEU A 208 -6.32 -1.83 12.62
N ILE A 209 -7.36 -1.03 12.86
CA ILE A 209 -8.60 -1.49 13.47
C ILE A 209 -9.44 -2.26 12.45
N SER A 210 -9.71 -1.67 11.28
CA SER A 210 -10.59 -2.26 10.27
C SER A 210 -9.93 -3.22 9.29
N GLY A 211 -8.61 -3.26 9.23
CA GLY A 211 -7.89 -4.06 8.25
C GLY A 211 -7.99 -3.51 6.81
N ARG A 212 -8.70 -2.40 6.60
CA ARG A 212 -8.84 -1.78 5.27
C ARG A 212 -7.50 -1.21 4.81
N ILE A 213 -7.09 -1.57 3.61
CA ILE A 213 -5.96 -0.93 2.91
C ILE A 213 -6.40 0.48 2.51
N LEU A 214 -5.64 1.49 2.96
CA LEU A 214 -5.89 2.90 2.72
C LEU A 214 -5.02 3.45 1.57
N ASP A 215 -3.82 2.91 1.41
CA ASP A 215 -2.87 3.25 0.35
C ASP A 215 -1.92 2.07 0.14
N GLN A 216 -1.45 1.84 -1.08
CA GLN A 216 -0.46 0.81 -1.41
C GLN A 216 0.25 1.17 -2.71
N GLY A 217 1.48 0.72 -2.89
CA GLY A 217 2.19 0.91 -4.14
C GLY A 217 3.54 0.21 -4.21
N GLY A 218 4.08 0.12 -5.43
CA GLY A 218 5.31 -0.62 -5.71
C GLY A 218 5.10 -2.13 -5.67
N ASP A 219 6.18 -2.87 -5.40
CA ASP A 219 6.12 -4.32 -5.32
C ASP A 219 5.36 -4.74 -4.05
N SER A 220 4.07 -5.08 -4.20
CA SER A 220 3.21 -5.55 -3.11
C SER A 220 2.97 -7.06 -3.11
N GLN A 221 3.14 -7.73 -4.26
CA GLN A 221 2.72 -9.12 -4.47
C GLN A 221 3.87 -10.13 -4.37
N THR A 222 5.12 -9.69 -4.48
CA THR A 222 6.24 -10.63 -4.34
C THR A 222 6.30 -11.15 -2.91
N ALA A 223 6.21 -12.46 -2.70
CA ALA A 223 6.40 -13.06 -1.39
C ALA A 223 7.88 -13.00 -1.00
N LEU A 224 8.19 -12.31 0.10
CA LEU A 224 9.56 -12.11 0.59
C LEU A 224 9.67 -12.47 2.08
N PRO A 225 10.86 -12.90 2.54
CA PRO A 225 11.07 -13.14 3.97
C PRO A 225 10.92 -11.83 4.76
N PRO A 226 10.11 -11.79 5.84
CA PRO A 226 9.93 -10.57 6.64
C PRO A 226 11.15 -10.20 7.51
N GLY A 227 12.10 -11.14 7.66
CA GLY A 227 13.24 -10.99 8.55
C GLY A 227 12.82 -10.70 9.99
N SER A 228 13.55 -9.79 10.64
CA SER A 228 13.30 -9.41 12.04
C SER A 228 11.94 -8.77 12.34
N LEU A 229 11.07 -8.53 11.35
CA LEU A 229 9.67 -8.20 11.64
C LEU A 229 8.90 -9.37 12.26
N LEU A 230 9.32 -10.63 12.04
CA LEU A 230 8.69 -11.81 12.67
C LEU A 230 8.86 -11.86 14.19
N LYS A 231 9.74 -11.02 14.75
CA LYS A 231 9.84 -10.82 16.20
C LYS A 231 8.54 -10.21 16.79
N ILE A 232 7.75 -9.48 16.00
CA ILE A 232 6.46 -8.93 16.43
C ILE A 232 5.41 -10.03 16.69
N PRO A 233 5.06 -10.90 15.71
CA PRO A 233 4.14 -12.01 15.97
C PRO A 233 4.71 -13.03 16.98
N TYR A 234 6.04 -13.20 17.04
CA TYR A 234 6.64 -14.04 18.09
C TYR A 234 6.37 -13.47 19.48
N ALA A 235 6.62 -12.17 19.67
CA ALA A 235 6.36 -11.47 20.94
C ALA A 235 4.88 -11.50 21.32
N ALA A 236 3.97 -11.30 20.37
CA ALA A 236 2.52 -11.42 20.62
C ALA A 236 2.09 -12.82 21.08
N ALA A 237 2.85 -13.85 20.72
CA ALA A 237 2.58 -15.24 21.10
C ALA A 237 3.19 -15.64 22.46
N LEU A 238 3.91 -14.75 23.16
CA LEU A 238 4.45 -15.02 24.50
C LEU A 238 3.37 -14.86 25.58
N ARG A 239 3.36 -15.75 26.57
CA ARG A 239 2.53 -15.61 27.79
C ARG A 239 3.21 -14.67 28.78
N ASN A 240 2.45 -13.69 29.29
CA ASN A 240 2.80 -12.88 30.45
C ASN A 240 4.19 -12.21 30.36
N ALA A 241 4.62 -11.80 29.16
CA ALA A 241 5.86 -11.02 29.01
C ALA A 241 5.69 -9.63 29.64
N ASN A 242 6.74 -9.14 30.31
CA ASN A 242 6.78 -7.77 30.83
C ASN A 242 6.93 -6.79 29.64
N PRO A 243 5.95 -5.89 29.39
CA PRO A 243 5.97 -4.98 28.26
C PRO A 243 7.19 -4.04 28.21
N GLU A 244 7.69 -3.58 29.36
CA GLU A 244 8.81 -2.63 29.44
C GLU A 244 10.13 -3.28 29.02
N VAL A 245 10.34 -4.53 29.44
CA VAL A 245 11.55 -5.29 29.07
C VAL A 245 11.47 -5.71 27.60
N LEU A 246 10.33 -6.24 27.18
CA LEU A 246 10.09 -6.70 25.82
C LEU A 246 10.23 -5.56 24.79
N THR A 247 9.81 -4.36 25.17
CA THR A 247 10.02 -3.14 24.38
C THR A 247 11.48 -2.97 23.98
N THR A 248 12.39 -3.05 24.95
CA THR A 248 13.83 -2.85 24.70
C THR A 248 14.35 -3.92 23.75
N GLU A 249 14.00 -5.18 24.01
CA GLU A 249 14.40 -6.34 23.18
C GLU A 249 13.91 -6.20 21.73
N LEU A 250 12.69 -5.73 21.53
CA LEU A 250 12.13 -5.50 20.20
C LEU A 250 12.78 -4.30 19.49
N ALA A 251 13.01 -3.19 20.21
CA ALA A 251 13.60 -1.98 19.65
C ALA A 251 15.08 -2.17 19.23
N THR A 252 15.85 -2.96 20.00
CA THR A 252 17.23 -3.36 19.67
C THR A 252 17.27 -4.59 18.76
N SER A 253 16.13 -5.24 18.52
CA SER A 253 16.00 -6.46 17.71
C SER A 253 16.85 -7.63 18.24
N ASP A 254 16.91 -7.77 19.57
CA ASP A 254 17.71 -8.76 20.30
C ASP A 254 17.13 -10.18 20.16
N THR A 255 17.59 -10.92 19.15
CA THR A 255 17.19 -12.33 18.94
C THR A 255 17.48 -13.18 20.19
N TYR A 256 18.64 -13.00 20.83
CA TYR A 256 19.08 -13.86 21.92
C TYR A 256 18.14 -13.78 23.13
N LYS A 257 17.77 -12.57 23.57
CA LYS A 257 16.81 -12.41 24.67
C LYS A 257 15.42 -12.92 24.34
N LEU A 258 14.95 -12.73 23.10
CA LEU A 258 13.66 -13.27 22.67
C LEU A 258 13.63 -14.82 22.69
N LEU A 259 14.74 -15.47 22.33
CA LEU A 259 14.88 -16.93 22.40
C LEU A 259 14.84 -17.47 23.82
N GLN A 260 15.39 -16.74 24.80
CA GLN A 260 15.30 -17.13 26.22
C GLN A 260 13.85 -17.25 26.72
N ARG A 261 12.89 -16.64 26.02
CA ARG A 261 11.46 -16.68 26.34
C ARG A 261 10.70 -17.85 25.72
N ARG A 262 11.38 -18.82 25.08
CA ARG A 262 10.74 -19.97 24.41
C ARG A 262 9.73 -20.75 25.25
N ALA A 263 9.93 -20.84 26.57
CA ALA A 263 9.00 -21.53 27.48
C ALA A 263 7.63 -20.81 27.60
N GLN A 264 7.58 -19.52 27.31
CA GLN A 264 6.37 -18.70 27.31
C GLN A 264 5.66 -18.72 25.95
N PHE A 265 6.32 -19.20 24.89
CA PHE A 265 5.83 -19.15 23.53
C PHE A 265 4.64 -20.10 23.30
N GLN A 266 3.61 -19.58 22.64
CA GLN A 266 2.39 -20.31 22.29
C GLN A 266 2.37 -20.58 20.78
N PRO A 267 2.79 -21.77 20.32
CA PRO A 267 2.95 -22.04 18.90
C PRO A 267 1.63 -21.98 18.12
N ASP A 268 0.53 -22.41 18.72
CA ASP A 268 -0.78 -22.35 18.07
C ASP A 268 -1.25 -20.90 17.88
N LEU A 269 -0.98 -20.03 18.84
CA LEU A 269 -1.29 -18.61 18.72
C LEU A 269 -0.42 -17.94 17.66
N TYR A 270 0.89 -18.24 17.64
CA TYR A 270 1.81 -17.74 16.62
C TYR A 270 1.38 -18.13 15.19
N ARG A 271 1.02 -19.41 14.98
CA ARG A 271 0.54 -19.91 13.69
C ARG A 271 -0.76 -19.22 13.24
N ARG A 272 -1.60 -18.79 14.19
CA ARG A 272 -2.78 -17.96 13.90
C ARG A 272 -2.44 -16.54 13.48
N PHE A 273 -1.20 -16.06 13.61
CA PHE A 273 -0.82 -14.75 13.05
C PHE A 273 -0.31 -14.86 11.61
N LEU A 274 0.25 -16.01 11.22
CA LEU A 274 0.95 -16.18 9.94
C LEU A 274 0.07 -16.61 8.76
N PRO A 275 0.41 -16.20 7.51
CA PRO A 275 -0.29 -16.62 6.30
C PRO A 275 -0.31 -18.14 6.17
N GLU A 276 -1.39 -18.70 5.64
CA GLU A 276 -1.59 -20.15 5.62
C GLU A 276 -0.50 -20.91 4.86
N ALA A 277 -0.11 -20.36 3.70
CA ALA A 277 0.88 -20.94 2.81
C ALA A 277 2.30 -21.04 3.42
N SER A 278 2.58 -20.24 4.46
CA SER A 278 3.91 -20.12 5.08
C SER A 278 3.88 -20.37 6.60
N ARG A 279 2.85 -21.08 7.12
CA ARG A 279 2.81 -21.49 8.53
C ARG A 279 3.86 -22.57 8.80
N PRO A 280 4.84 -22.34 9.69
CA PRO A 280 5.70 -23.41 10.15
C PRO A 280 4.88 -24.47 10.90
N GLY A 281 5.38 -25.70 10.90
CA GLY A 281 4.89 -26.74 11.79
C GLY A 281 5.06 -26.34 13.26
N PRO A 282 4.30 -26.95 14.19
CA PRO A 282 4.53 -26.71 15.62
C PRO A 282 5.97 -27.12 15.99
N PRO A 283 6.67 -26.37 16.85
CA PRO A 283 7.99 -26.74 17.31
C PRO A 283 7.94 -28.09 18.02
N THR A 284 8.82 -29.01 17.63
CA THR A 284 8.96 -30.32 18.27
C THR A 284 9.85 -30.23 19.51
N ALA A 285 9.76 -31.20 20.42
CA ALA A 285 10.54 -31.23 21.66
C ALA A 285 12.08 -31.22 21.47
N GLN A 286 12.57 -31.55 20.27
CA GLN A 286 14.00 -31.63 19.93
C GLN A 286 14.54 -30.45 19.12
N ILE A 287 13.79 -29.35 19.01
CA ILE A 287 14.25 -28.19 18.22
C ILE A 287 15.39 -27.46 18.96
N ASP A 288 16.52 -27.29 18.28
CA ASP A 288 17.68 -26.58 18.78
C ASP A 288 17.52 -25.04 18.65
N ASP A 289 18.51 -24.29 19.12
CA ASP A 289 18.44 -22.82 19.08
C ASP A 289 18.37 -22.28 17.64
N GLN A 290 18.98 -22.97 16.67
CA GLN A 290 18.90 -22.59 15.25
C GLN A 290 17.48 -22.80 14.70
N GLY A 291 16.83 -23.91 15.03
CA GLY A 291 15.44 -24.15 14.66
C GLY A 291 14.48 -23.13 15.31
N TRP A 292 14.77 -22.66 16.52
CA TRP A 292 13.96 -21.58 17.14
C TRP A 292 14.12 -20.23 16.43
N ARG A 293 15.30 -19.92 15.88
CA ARG A 293 15.56 -18.65 15.17
C ARG A 293 14.69 -18.46 13.94
N VAL A 294 14.20 -19.54 13.33
CA VAL A 294 13.21 -19.51 12.24
C VAL A 294 11.95 -18.72 12.64
N PHE A 295 11.44 -18.90 13.86
CA PHE A 295 10.25 -18.20 14.35
C PHE A 295 10.49 -16.69 14.56
N LEU A 296 11.74 -16.26 14.59
CA LEU A 296 12.18 -14.86 14.70
C LEU A 296 12.60 -14.26 13.34
N GLY A 297 12.39 -15.01 12.26
CA GLY A 297 12.63 -14.60 10.88
C GLY A 297 14.06 -14.80 10.38
N GLU A 298 14.78 -15.78 10.92
CA GLU A 298 16.10 -16.17 10.46
C GLU A 298 16.06 -17.45 9.60
N ARG A 299 17.21 -17.83 9.04
CA ARG A 299 17.34 -18.98 8.14
C ARG A 299 17.22 -20.31 8.89
N ASP A 300 16.66 -21.33 8.22
CA ASP A 300 16.70 -22.72 8.67
C ASP A 300 18.12 -23.32 8.53
N THR A 301 18.28 -24.59 8.88
CA THR A 301 19.55 -25.33 8.75
C THR A 301 20.02 -25.47 7.30
N ASP A 302 19.12 -25.35 6.33
CA ASP A 302 19.40 -25.41 4.89
C ASP A 302 19.70 -24.02 4.32
N GLY A 303 19.76 -22.98 5.16
CA GLY A 303 20.03 -21.61 4.74
C GLY A 303 18.84 -20.91 4.08
N ARG A 304 17.61 -21.43 4.21
CA ARG A 304 16.40 -20.86 3.60
C ARG A 304 15.58 -20.07 4.61
N PHE A 305 14.77 -19.13 4.14
CA PHE A 305 13.73 -18.51 4.97
C PHE A 305 12.39 -19.23 4.75
N PRO A 306 11.89 -19.99 5.73
CA PRO A 306 10.68 -20.79 5.53
C PRO A 306 9.40 -19.95 5.60
N ILE A 307 9.46 -18.77 6.22
CA ILE A 307 8.33 -17.85 6.30
C ILE A 307 8.55 -16.71 5.32
N VAL A 308 7.67 -16.65 4.32
CA VAL A 308 7.59 -15.56 3.34
C VAL A 308 6.17 -15.00 3.34
N ALA A 309 6.05 -13.72 3.02
CA ALA A 309 4.77 -13.04 2.91
C ALA A 309 4.84 -11.96 1.82
N ASP A 310 3.75 -11.77 1.11
CA ASP A 310 3.56 -10.54 0.34
C ASP A 310 3.27 -9.34 1.29
N LEU A 311 3.17 -8.10 0.78
CA LEU A 311 2.94 -6.93 1.65
C LEU A 311 1.57 -6.97 2.35
N PRO A 312 0.45 -7.26 1.68
CA PRO A 312 -0.84 -7.47 2.33
C PRO A 312 -0.79 -8.50 3.46
N GLU A 313 -0.24 -9.68 3.22
CA GLU A 313 -0.07 -10.76 4.19
C GLU A 313 0.78 -10.34 5.38
N LEU A 314 1.89 -9.65 5.11
CA LEU A 314 2.78 -9.14 6.14
C LEU A 314 2.09 -8.08 7.00
N ALA A 315 1.34 -7.16 6.39
CA ALA A 315 0.57 -6.15 7.11
C ALA A 315 -0.54 -6.77 7.97
N LEU A 316 -1.25 -7.78 7.45
CA LEU A 316 -2.24 -8.54 8.23
C LEU A 316 -1.59 -9.30 9.40
N THR A 317 -0.40 -9.86 9.19
CA THR A 317 0.38 -10.53 10.24
C THR A 317 0.76 -9.55 11.35
N MET A 318 1.30 -8.38 11.00
CA MET A 318 1.65 -7.33 11.97
C MET A 318 0.41 -6.82 12.70
N ARG A 319 -0.69 -6.57 11.98
CA ARG A 319 -1.97 -6.15 12.54
C ARG A 319 -2.48 -7.15 13.58
N ALA A 320 -2.54 -8.43 13.21
CA ALA A 320 -3.05 -9.48 14.10
C ALA A 320 -2.22 -9.59 15.39
N ALA A 321 -0.89 -9.54 15.27
CA ALA A 321 0.01 -9.54 16.41
C ALA A 321 -0.20 -8.32 17.32
N MET A 322 -0.24 -7.11 16.74
CA MET A 322 -0.43 -5.86 17.48
C MET A 322 -1.78 -5.80 18.21
N LEU A 323 -2.85 -6.29 17.59
CA LEU A 323 -4.19 -6.31 18.21
C LEU A 323 -4.30 -7.36 19.33
N SER A 324 -3.54 -8.45 19.24
CA SER A 324 -3.56 -9.51 20.25
C SER A 324 -2.90 -9.10 21.56
N GLN A 325 -1.82 -8.30 21.51
CA GLN A 325 -1.09 -7.84 22.70
C GLN A 325 -0.67 -6.36 22.57
N PRO A 326 -1.61 -5.39 22.55
CA PRO A 326 -1.29 -3.99 22.24
C PRO A 326 -0.26 -3.37 23.20
N SER A 327 -0.30 -3.74 24.48
CA SER A 327 0.61 -3.23 25.50
C SER A 327 2.07 -3.64 25.26
N TYR A 328 2.33 -4.79 24.63
CA TYR A 328 3.69 -5.30 24.39
C TYR A 328 4.50 -4.44 23.42
N PHE A 329 3.82 -3.64 22.60
CA PHE A 329 4.42 -2.93 21.48
C PHE A 329 4.54 -1.42 21.70
N GLN A 330 3.86 -0.86 22.72
CA GLN A 330 3.82 0.60 22.95
C GLN A 330 5.21 1.25 22.98
N GLY A 331 6.18 0.57 23.59
CA GLY A 331 7.53 1.09 23.71
C GLY A 331 8.35 1.06 22.42
N LEU A 332 7.85 0.47 21.32
CA LEU A 332 8.45 0.65 19.99
C LEU A 332 8.46 2.12 19.54
N ALA A 333 7.71 3.00 20.21
CA ALA A 333 7.82 4.44 20.05
C ALA A 333 9.21 5.01 20.44
N GLN A 334 10.02 4.23 21.18
CA GLN A 334 11.38 4.59 21.59
C GLN A 334 12.45 4.13 20.58
N ASN A 335 12.08 3.41 19.53
CA ASN A 335 13.03 2.98 18.50
C ASN A 335 13.50 4.20 17.68
N GLY A 336 14.80 4.51 17.77
CA GLY A 336 15.40 5.74 17.25
C GLY A 336 15.84 6.72 18.33
N SER A 337 15.27 6.65 19.54
CA SER A 337 15.73 7.44 20.71
C SER A 337 16.49 6.60 21.73
N LEU A 338 16.23 5.30 21.80
CA LEU A 338 16.91 4.38 22.70
C LEU A 338 18.32 4.04 22.16
N PRO A 339 19.38 4.13 22.99
CA PRO A 339 20.72 3.68 22.60
C PRO A 339 20.72 2.22 22.14
N GLY A 340 21.39 1.95 21.01
CA GLY A 340 21.46 0.60 20.43
C GLY A 340 20.17 0.11 19.76
N SER A 341 19.11 0.91 19.72
CA SER A 341 17.93 0.59 18.92
C SER A 341 18.25 0.61 17.43
N THR A 342 17.50 -0.16 16.66
CA THR A 342 17.78 -0.35 15.22
C THR A 342 17.75 0.94 14.40
N LEU A 343 17.01 1.96 14.86
CA LEU A 343 16.94 3.27 14.21
C LEU A 343 17.85 4.33 14.84
N ALA A 344 18.60 4.02 15.91
CA ALA A 344 19.38 5.01 16.68
C ALA A 344 20.42 5.77 15.84
N ALA A 345 20.98 5.13 14.80
CA ALA A 345 21.97 5.72 13.92
C ALA A 345 21.37 6.50 12.73
N ARG A 346 20.04 6.61 12.64
CA ARG A 346 19.40 7.37 11.56
C ARG A 346 19.51 8.88 11.80
N PRO A 347 19.59 9.69 10.73
CA PRO A 347 19.61 11.14 10.86
C PRO A 347 18.37 11.67 11.60
N ASP A 348 18.56 12.71 12.40
CA ASP A 348 17.46 13.37 13.13
C ASP A 348 16.37 13.92 12.19
N SER A 349 16.74 14.33 10.98
CA SER A 349 15.82 14.77 9.93
C SER A 349 14.84 13.67 9.50
N GLU A 350 15.27 12.41 9.50
CA GLU A 350 14.42 11.26 9.21
C GLU A 350 13.62 10.82 10.44
N LEU A 351 14.23 10.81 11.62
CA LEU A 351 13.54 10.45 12.86
C LEU A 351 12.45 11.47 13.25
N ALA A 352 12.56 12.72 12.78
CA ALA A 352 11.58 13.77 13.05
C ALA A 352 10.15 13.39 12.63
N ILE A 353 9.96 12.65 11.53
CA ILE A 353 8.60 12.28 11.10
C ILE A 353 7.97 11.25 12.05
N LEU A 354 8.76 10.29 12.56
CA LEU A 354 8.28 9.31 13.53
C LEU A 354 7.85 9.99 14.84
N ARG A 355 8.64 10.97 15.31
CA ARG A 355 8.29 11.78 16.49
C ARG A 355 7.00 12.58 16.28
N ARG A 356 6.85 13.24 15.12
CA ARG A 356 5.64 14.02 14.78
C ARG A 356 4.38 13.18 14.69
N LEU A 357 4.49 11.96 14.15
CA LEU A 357 3.39 11.00 14.11
C LEU A 357 3.11 10.36 15.48
N GLN A 358 4.00 10.54 16.46
CA GLN A 358 4.03 9.76 17.69
C GLN A 358 4.03 8.25 17.38
N ALA A 359 4.85 7.83 16.41
CA ALA A 359 4.77 6.49 15.84
C ALA A 359 5.57 5.46 16.64
N MET A 360 5.04 4.23 16.69
CA MET A 360 5.81 3.02 16.95
C MET A 360 6.51 2.57 15.67
N ALA A 361 7.78 2.18 15.76
CA ALA A 361 8.52 1.67 14.61
C ALA A 361 9.28 0.38 14.91
N LYS A 362 9.24 -0.59 13.98
CA LYS A 362 10.08 -1.79 14.01
C LYS A 362 10.72 -2.01 12.65
N THR A 363 12.00 -2.34 12.66
CA THR A 363 12.75 -2.69 11.45
C THR A 363 12.82 -4.21 11.29
N GLY A 364 12.86 -4.66 10.04
CA GLY A 364 13.22 -6.02 9.66
C GLY A 364 14.38 -5.99 8.68
N THR A 365 15.42 -6.76 8.93
CA THR A 365 16.51 -6.95 7.95
C THR A 365 16.60 -8.42 7.62
N VAL A 366 16.70 -8.71 6.34
CA VAL A 366 17.09 -9.99 5.77
C VAL A 366 18.48 -9.82 5.20
N SER A 367 19.41 -10.65 5.66
CA SER A 367 20.79 -10.63 5.20
C SER A 367 21.17 -11.94 4.52
N SER A 368 22.11 -11.84 3.58
CA SER A 368 22.85 -12.95 3.02
C SER A 368 23.73 -13.62 4.10
N ALA A 369 24.30 -14.78 3.78
CA ALA A 369 25.15 -15.53 4.73
C ALA A 369 26.41 -14.77 5.15
N ASP A 370 26.92 -13.89 4.29
CA ASP A 370 28.05 -12.98 4.53
C ASP A 370 27.64 -11.65 5.20
N GLY A 371 26.36 -11.49 5.57
CA GLY A 371 25.86 -10.36 6.34
C GLY A 371 25.44 -9.14 5.52
N GLN A 372 25.51 -9.18 4.20
CA GLN A 372 25.00 -8.12 3.33
C GLN A 372 23.47 -8.04 3.38
N ALA A 373 22.92 -6.84 3.40
CA ALA A 373 21.47 -6.66 3.47
C ALA A 373 20.83 -6.95 2.10
N GLU A 374 19.95 -7.95 2.07
CA GLU A 374 19.20 -8.35 0.86
C GLU A 374 17.84 -7.65 0.81
N ILE A 375 17.16 -7.53 1.96
CA ILE A 375 15.83 -6.93 2.05
C ILE A 375 15.66 -6.21 3.39
N GLY A 376 15.26 -4.96 3.33
CA GLY A 376 14.88 -4.14 4.47
C GLY A 376 13.37 -4.03 4.55
N HIS A 377 12.85 -4.03 5.77
CA HIS A 377 11.46 -3.76 6.08
C HIS A 377 11.37 -2.72 7.20
N LEU A 378 10.30 -1.94 7.17
CA LEU A 378 9.94 -1.00 8.22
C LEU A 378 8.44 -1.08 8.47
N MET A 379 8.07 -1.44 9.70
CA MET A 379 6.71 -1.33 10.22
C MET A 379 6.61 -0.01 10.99
N VAL A 380 5.59 0.79 10.69
CA VAL A 380 5.28 2.04 11.40
C VAL A 380 3.81 2.02 11.79
N ALA A 381 3.48 2.23 13.06
CA ALA A 381 2.10 2.32 13.50
C ALA A 381 1.88 3.57 14.35
N TRP A 382 0.78 4.30 14.12
CA TRP A 382 0.53 5.55 14.82
C TRP A 382 -0.95 5.83 15.08
N PRO A 383 -1.26 6.65 16.11
CA PRO A 383 -0.34 7.09 17.17
C PRO A 383 0.01 5.96 18.16
N ALA A 384 1.15 6.04 18.85
CA ALA A 384 1.67 4.96 19.70
C ALA A 384 0.76 4.56 20.86
N GLY A 385 0.09 5.55 21.48
CA GLY A 385 -0.84 5.27 22.59
C GLY A 385 -2.08 4.50 22.15
N HIS A 386 -2.58 4.78 20.95
CA HIS A 386 -3.76 4.15 20.36
C HIS A 386 -3.59 4.02 18.84
N PRO A 387 -2.84 3.00 18.37
CA PRO A 387 -2.49 2.90 16.96
C PRO A 387 -3.72 2.60 16.12
N VAL A 388 -3.92 3.41 15.08
CA VAL A 388 -5.06 3.33 14.16
C VAL A 388 -4.59 3.09 12.74
N TYR A 389 -3.37 3.51 12.43
CA TYR A 389 -2.74 3.30 11.15
C TYR A 389 -1.55 2.36 11.31
N LEU A 390 -1.38 1.47 10.36
CA LEU A 390 -0.25 0.55 10.23
C LEU A 390 0.29 0.66 8.82
N ALA A 391 1.52 1.13 8.70
CA ALA A 391 2.27 1.09 7.47
C ALA A 391 3.34 0.01 7.52
N VAL A 392 3.49 -0.72 6.41
CA VAL A 392 4.62 -1.62 6.18
C VAL A 392 5.30 -1.19 4.89
N PHE A 393 6.60 -0.94 4.99
CA PHE A 393 7.47 -0.63 3.86
C PHE A 393 8.47 -1.77 3.68
N ARG A 394 8.88 -2.00 2.44
CA ARG A 394 9.98 -2.89 2.11
C ARG A 394 10.83 -2.32 1.00
N GLN A 395 12.11 -2.68 1.00
CA GLN A 395 13.05 -2.31 -0.05
C GLN A 395 14.17 -3.35 -0.13
N ARG A 396 14.45 -3.86 -1.33
CA ARG A 396 15.61 -4.73 -1.58
C ARG A 396 16.94 -3.97 -1.51
N GLY A 397 18.00 -4.65 -1.12
CA GLY A 397 19.38 -4.15 -1.10
C GLY A 397 19.68 -3.14 0.01
N VAL A 398 18.76 -2.94 0.95
CA VAL A 398 18.95 -2.05 2.11
C VAL A 398 18.64 -2.80 3.40
N ASN A 399 19.23 -2.37 4.51
CA ASN A 399 18.83 -2.86 5.83
C ASN A 399 17.50 -2.20 6.26
N GLY A 400 16.83 -2.77 7.27
CA GLY A 400 15.53 -2.28 7.74
C GLY A 400 15.54 -0.82 8.23
N ALA A 401 16.67 -0.34 8.76
CA ALA A 401 16.81 1.06 9.17
C ALA A 401 16.91 2.00 7.96
N GLY A 402 17.59 1.57 6.89
CA GLY A 402 17.73 2.30 5.64
C GLY A 402 16.41 2.55 4.91
N VAL A 403 15.40 1.70 5.14
CA VAL A 403 14.04 1.88 4.60
C VAL A 403 13.39 3.18 5.08
N LEU A 404 13.82 3.74 6.23
CA LEU A 404 13.25 4.98 6.75
C LEU A 404 13.42 6.15 5.78
N ALA A 405 14.52 6.22 5.03
CA ALA A 405 14.73 7.25 4.02
C ALA A 405 13.66 7.17 2.91
N TYR A 406 13.36 5.96 2.45
CA TYR A 406 12.31 5.71 1.45
C TYR A 406 10.89 5.94 2.00
N ALA A 407 10.67 5.64 3.29
CA ALA A 407 9.38 5.78 3.95
C ALA A 407 9.05 7.23 4.31
N SER A 408 10.05 8.04 4.66
CA SER A 408 9.87 9.39 5.23
C SER A 408 8.97 10.32 4.39
N PRO A 409 9.13 10.43 3.06
CA PRO A 409 8.29 11.31 2.25
C PRO A 409 6.82 10.88 2.24
N ARG A 410 6.56 9.56 2.27
CA ARG A 410 5.21 9.00 2.34
C ARG A 410 4.61 9.23 3.72
N LEU A 411 5.39 9.01 4.78
CA LEU A 411 4.96 9.28 6.15
C LEU A 411 4.64 10.77 6.36
N GLN A 412 5.40 11.69 5.77
CA GLN A 412 5.11 13.13 5.78
C GLN A 412 3.79 13.45 5.08
N ARG A 413 3.53 12.83 3.92
CA ARG A 413 2.27 12.99 3.20
C ARG A 413 1.09 12.45 4.02
N TRP A 414 1.21 11.23 4.54
CA TRP A 414 0.18 10.61 5.35
C TRP A 414 -0.02 11.30 6.69
N GLN A 415 0.99 11.97 7.24
CA GLN A 415 0.81 12.83 8.42
C GLN A 415 -0.26 13.90 8.17
N GLN A 416 -0.34 14.45 6.96
CA GLN A 416 -1.31 15.50 6.62
C GLN A 416 -2.71 14.92 6.38
N GLN A 417 -2.82 13.72 5.78
CA GLN A 417 -4.12 13.07 5.51
C GLN A 417 -4.70 12.29 6.69
N TYR A 418 -3.83 11.72 7.51
CA TYR A 418 -4.13 10.78 8.58
C TYR A 418 -3.41 11.23 9.86
N PRO A 419 -3.65 12.46 10.34
CA PRO A 419 -2.93 13.00 11.48
C PRO A 419 -3.30 12.24 12.76
N ALA A 420 -2.35 12.17 13.69
CA ALA A 420 -2.49 11.47 14.96
C ALA A 420 -3.69 11.97 15.80
N GLU A 421 -3.97 13.27 15.73
CA GLU A 421 -5.06 13.93 16.48
C GLU A 421 -6.47 13.46 16.09
N PHE A 422 -6.66 13.02 14.83
CA PHE A 422 -7.96 12.53 14.34
C PHE A 422 -8.05 11.00 14.26
N ALA A 423 -7.03 10.30 14.75
CA ALA A 423 -6.98 8.84 14.71
C ALA A 423 -8.08 8.19 15.58
N ALA A 424 -8.52 8.85 16.66
CA ALA A 424 -9.50 8.31 17.61
C ALA A 424 -10.96 8.46 17.14
N VAL A 425 -11.34 7.87 16.01
CA VAL A 425 -12.77 7.74 15.66
C VAL A 425 -13.30 6.40 16.18
N ARG A 426 -13.93 6.43 17.36
CA ARG A 426 -14.68 5.28 17.88
C ARG A 426 -15.99 5.15 17.10
N VAL A 427 -16.04 4.23 16.14
CA VAL A 427 -17.30 3.84 15.50
C VAL A 427 -18.06 2.95 16.47
N ARG A 428 -18.98 3.53 17.25
CA ARG A 428 -20.04 2.76 17.89
C ARG A 428 -21.09 2.47 16.82
N LEU A 429 -21.37 1.19 16.57
CA LEU A 429 -22.64 0.81 15.96
C LEU A 429 -23.73 1.21 16.96
N LEU A 430 -24.29 2.41 16.79
CA LEU A 430 -25.53 2.81 17.46
C LEU A 430 -26.66 2.00 16.83
N SER A 431 -26.73 0.74 17.23
CA SER A 431 -27.83 -0.16 16.94
C SER A 431 -28.87 0.06 18.02
N ALA A 432 -30.02 0.63 17.65
CA ALA A 432 -31.22 0.59 18.49
C ALA A 432 -31.82 -0.83 18.59
N THR A 433 -31.27 -1.80 17.85
CA THR A 433 -31.72 -3.19 17.85
C THR A 433 -31.07 -4.00 18.96
N GLU A 434 -31.89 -4.68 19.76
CA GLU A 434 -31.49 -5.48 20.92
C GLU A 434 -30.36 -6.46 20.57
N ARG A 435 -29.42 -6.67 21.49
CA ARG A 435 -28.24 -7.52 21.26
C ARG A 435 -28.59 -8.94 20.76
N ASN A 436 -29.67 -9.49 21.28
CA ASN A 436 -30.14 -10.85 20.96
C ASN A 436 -30.76 -10.96 19.56
N SER A 437 -30.98 -9.83 18.87
CA SER A 437 -31.61 -9.78 17.55
C SER A 437 -30.61 -9.84 16.38
N TRP A 438 -29.30 -9.92 16.66
CA TRP A 438 -28.28 -10.01 15.63
C TRP A 438 -27.07 -10.86 16.06
N GLN A 439 -26.38 -11.42 15.07
CA GLN A 439 -25.14 -12.18 15.21
C GLN A 439 -24.05 -11.54 14.34
N ALA A 440 -22.81 -11.64 14.78
CA ALA A 440 -21.65 -11.31 13.97
C ALA A 440 -20.85 -12.58 13.72
N ASP A 441 -20.54 -12.85 12.46
CA ASP A 441 -19.64 -13.91 12.04
C ASP A 441 -18.45 -13.27 11.33
N ALA A 442 -17.24 -13.63 11.73
CA ALA A 442 -16.04 -13.14 11.07
C ALA A 442 -15.84 -13.90 9.75
N ASP A 443 -15.49 -13.20 8.67
CA ASP A 443 -15.18 -13.84 7.39
C ASP A 443 -13.80 -14.56 7.41
N CYS A 444 -13.11 -14.52 8.56
CA CYS A 444 -11.80 -15.11 8.80
C CYS A 444 -11.64 -15.52 10.28
N PRO A 445 -10.62 -16.33 10.65
CA PRO A 445 -10.40 -16.73 12.04
C PRO A 445 -10.32 -15.55 13.01
N GLU A 446 -11.01 -15.68 14.15
CA GLU A 446 -10.99 -14.71 15.24
C GLU A 446 -9.72 -14.86 16.11
N LEU A 447 -9.22 -13.73 16.61
CA LEU A 447 -8.22 -13.68 17.67
C LEU A 447 -8.95 -13.60 19.01
N ASN A 448 -8.60 -14.48 19.94
CA ASN A 448 -9.23 -14.52 21.26
C ASN A 448 -8.76 -13.32 22.10
N GLY A 449 -9.68 -12.42 22.46
CA GLY A 449 -9.42 -11.26 23.32
C GLY A 449 -10.51 -11.08 24.40
N PRO A 450 -10.19 -10.47 25.57
CA PRO A 450 -11.06 -10.51 26.75
C PRO A 450 -12.29 -9.59 26.73
N ALA A 451 -12.45 -8.71 25.73
CA ALA A 451 -13.59 -7.77 25.68
C ALA A 451 -14.07 -7.37 24.27
N GLY A 452 -13.47 -7.90 23.21
CA GLY A 452 -13.83 -7.54 21.83
C GLY A 452 -13.48 -8.66 20.85
N ARG A 453 -14.20 -8.72 19.73
CA ARG A 453 -13.88 -9.65 18.63
C ARG A 453 -12.97 -8.96 17.63
N PHE A 454 -11.87 -9.63 17.32
CA PHE A 454 -10.85 -9.17 16.38
C PHE A 454 -10.69 -10.24 15.30
N SER A 455 -11.00 -9.95 14.04
CA SER A 455 -10.75 -10.89 12.94
C SER A 455 -9.41 -10.59 12.28
N ARG A 456 -8.72 -11.62 11.78
CA ARG A 456 -7.43 -11.44 11.08
C ARG A 456 -7.55 -10.55 9.85
N CYS A 457 -8.64 -10.71 9.10
CA CYS A 457 -8.90 -9.98 7.85
C CYS A 457 -9.66 -8.65 8.07
N GLY A 458 -10.11 -8.38 9.29
CA GLY A 458 -10.79 -7.14 9.65
C GLY A 458 -12.22 -7.01 9.14
N SER A 459 -12.85 -8.08 8.63
CA SER A 459 -14.24 -8.05 8.17
C SER A 459 -15.15 -8.96 9.01
N PHE A 460 -16.40 -8.53 9.18
CA PHE A 460 -17.46 -9.28 9.85
C PHE A 460 -18.76 -9.16 9.08
N THR A 461 -19.44 -10.28 8.92
CA THR A 461 -20.80 -10.36 8.45
C THR A 461 -21.75 -10.29 9.65
N LEU A 462 -22.55 -9.23 9.73
CA LEU A 462 -23.64 -9.08 10.70
C LEU A 462 -24.93 -9.61 10.11
N VAL A 463 -25.53 -10.61 10.75
CA VAL A 463 -26.86 -11.12 10.42
C VAL A 463 -27.86 -10.60 11.45
N SER A 464 -28.91 -9.90 11.01
CA SER A 464 -29.91 -9.28 11.88
C SER A 464 -31.31 -9.81 11.58
N SER A 465 -32.01 -10.20 12.64
CA SER A 465 -33.43 -10.62 12.62
C SER A 465 -34.39 -9.48 13.02
N ALA A 466 -33.86 -8.29 13.32
CA ALA A 466 -34.66 -7.17 13.81
C ALA A 466 -35.55 -6.56 12.72
N ARG A 467 -36.82 -6.27 13.05
CA ARG A 467 -37.77 -5.60 12.16
C ARG A 467 -37.23 -4.24 11.70
N GLY A 468 -37.15 -4.03 10.39
CA GLY A 468 -36.70 -2.77 9.77
C GLY A 468 -35.18 -2.65 9.56
N SER A 469 -34.39 -3.64 9.96
CA SER A 469 -32.95 -3.70 9.67
C SER A 469 -32.68 -4.48 8.39
N ARG A 470 -31.62 -4.12 7.64
CA ARG A 470 -31.06 -5.01 6.61
C ARG A 470 -30.61 -6.31 7.28
N SER A 471 -31.06 -7.44 6.73
CA SER A 471 -30.86 -8.78 7.28
C SER A 471 -29.41 -9.23 7.30
N VAL A 472 -28.56 -8.72 6.38
CA VAL A 472 -27.11 -9.00 6.37
C VAL A 472 -26.33 -7.72 6.07
N ARG A 473 -25.24 -7.48 6.80
CA ARG A 473 -24.32 -6.34 6.59
C ARG A 473 -22.88 -6.78 6.72
N LEU A 474 -22.03 -6.38 5.78
CA LEU A 474 -20.58 -6.52 5.92
C LEU A 474 -20.03 -5.26 6.60
N ILE A 475 -19.29 -5.43 7.70
CA ILE A 475 -18.58 -4.34 8.37
C ILE A 475 -17.09 -4.65 8.42
N ALA A 476 -16.27 -3.65 8.09
CA ALA A 476 -14.82 -3.72 8.27
C ALA A 476 -14.47 -3.04 9.61
N GLY A 477 -13.77 -3.71 10.53
CA GLY A 477 -13.57 -3.17 11.87
C GLY A 477 -13.02 -4.13 12.91
N LEU A 478 -13.00 -3.62 14.14
CA LEU A 478 -13.10 -4.41 15.36
C LEU A 478 -14.55 -4.37 15.82
N LEU A 479 -15.07 -5.50 16.27
CA LEU A 479 -16.39 -5.52 16.90
C LEU A 479 -16.19 -5.52 18.41
N ASN A 480 -16.46 -4.39 19.05
CA ASN A 480 -16.44 -4.29 20.49
C ASN A 480 -17.86 -4.50 21.03
N ASP A 481 -18.08 -5.63 21.69
CA ASP A 481 -19.37 -6.02 22.26
C ASP A 481 -19.37 -5.65 23.74
N VAL A 482 -19.56 -4.36 24.01
CA VAL A 482 -19.76 -3.91 25.39
C VAL A 482 -21.24 -4.12 25.67
N GLY A 483 -21.58 -5.29 26.25
CA GLY A 483 -22.84 -5.42 26.99
C GLY A 483 -22.87 -4.33 28.06
N GLU A 484 -24.05 -3.77 28.32
CA GLU A 484 -24.23 -2.83 29.43
C GLU A 484 -23.56 -3.30 30.73
#